data_AF-A0A6G0ZJH6-F1
#
_entry.id   AF-A0A6G0ZJH6-F1
#
_cell.length_a   1.000
_cell.length_b   1.000
_cell.length_c   1.000
_cell.angle_alpha   90.00
_cell.angle_beta   90.00
_cell.angle_gamma   90.00
#
_symmetry.space_group_name_H-M   'P 1'
#
loop_
_entity.id
_entity.type
_entity.pdbx_description
1 polymer ?
#
loop_
_entity_poly.entity_id
_entity_poly.type
_entity_poly.pdbx_seq_one_letter_code
_entity_poly.pdbx_strand_id
1 'polypeptide(L)'
;MKRLGGGPRGEEDIRGHVFFRRIDWAKIENREVQPPFKPKIKHRKDVSNFDKQFTGEKTDLTPTDKLFMMNLDQTEFMGFSFLNPEFIQHV
;
A
#
# COMPACT_ATOMS: atom_id res chain seq x y z
N MET A 1 -23.82 12.46 17.01
CA MET A 1 -22.67 13.11 16.35
C MET A 1 -22.54 12.53 14.94
N LYS A 2 -22.47 13.35 13.89
CA LYS A 2 -22.31 12.87 12.50
C LYS A 2 -20.86 13.12 12.05
N ARG A 3 -20.21 12.10 11.47
CA ARG A 3 -18.81 12.16 11.00
C ARG A 3 -18.74 12.82 9.62
N LEU A 4 -17.80 13.74 9.39
CA LEU A 4 -17.51 14.29 8.06
C LEU A 4 -17.19 13.15 7.08
N GLY A 5 -17.78 13.18 5.89
CA GLY A 5 -17.62 12.10 4.91
C GLY A 5 -18.54 10.90 5.08
N GLY A 6 -19.35 10.83 6.15
CA GLY A 6 -20.24 9.70 6.42
C GLY A 6 -21.62 9.79 5.77
N GLY A 7 -21.89 10.80 4.96
CA GLY A 7 -23.17 11.00 4.27
C GLY A 7 -23.11 10.64 2.78
N PRO A 8 -24.25 10.73 2.06
CA PRO A 8 -24.32 10.42 0.62
C PRO A 8 -23.39 11.26 -0.26
N ARG A 9 -23.03 12.47 0.19
CA ARG A 9 -22.08 13.39 -0.48
C ARG A 9 -20.72 13.43 0.21
N GLY A 10 -20.33 12.33 0.86
CA GLY A 10 -19.16 12.31 1.74
C GLY A 10 -17.86 12.75 1.07
N GLU A 11 -17.65 12.36 -0.19
CA GLU A 11 -16.50 12.81 -0.97
C GLU A 11 -16.50 14.32 -1.19
N GLU A 12 -17.63 14.88 -1.66
CA GLU A 12 -17.79 16.32 -1.90
C GLU A 12 -17.62 17.12 -0.59
N ASP A 13 -18.18 16.63 0.51
CA ASP A 13 -18.08 17.25 1.82
C ASP A 13 -16.61 17.29 2.31
N ILE A 14 -15.83 16.23 2.06
CA ILE A 14 -14.39 16.19 2.37
C ILE A 14 -13.63 17.15 1.43
N ARG A 15 -13.82 17.03 0.11
CA ARG A 15 -13.10 17.83 -0.89
C ARG A 15 -13.36 19.33 -0.76
N GLY A 16 -14.57 19.71 -0.36
CA GLY A 16 -14.98 21.11 -0.14
C GLY A 16 -14.68 21.66 1.26
N HIS A 17 -14.19 20.83 2.20
CA HIS A 17 -13.91 21.29 3.55
C HIS A 17 -12.79 22.34 3.59
N VAL A 18 -12.94 23.39 4.40
CA VAL A 18 -12.03 24.55 4.46
C VAL A 18 -10.56 24.19 4.71
N PHE A 19 -10.31 23.10 5.41
CA PHE A 19 -8.97 22.57 5.63
C PHE A 19 -8.25 22.23 4.32
N PHE A 20 -8.97 21.67 3.33
CA PHE A 20 -8.42 21.23 2.05
C PHE A 20 -8.54 22.28 0.94
N ARG A 21 -8.90 23.53 1.24
CA ARG A 21 -9.11 24.60 0.24
C ARG A 21 -7.93 24.89 -0.70
N ARG A 22 -6.72 24.44 -0.35
CA ARG A 22 -5.49 24.59 -1.16
C ARG A 22 -5.10 23.34 -1.94
N ILE A 23 -5.88 22.27 -1.80
CA ILE A 23 -5.62 20.99 -2.46
C ILE A 23 -6.28 21.00 -3.83
N ASP A 24 -5.46 20.86 -4.87
CA ASP A 24 -5.91 20.48 -6.20
C ASP A 24 -5.92 18.95 -6.27
N TRP A 25 -7.13 18.38 -6.18
CA TRP A 25 -7.32 16.93 -6.10
C TRP A 25 -6.84 16.20 -7.36
N ALA A 26 -7.01 16.80 -8.54
CA ALA A 26 -6.59 16.20 -9.80
C ALA A 26 -5.05 16.17 -9.90
N LYS A 27 -4.37 17.26 -9.51
CA LYS A 27 -2.90 17.30 -9.49
C LYS A 27 -2.28 16.36 -8.47
N ILE A 28 -2.92 16.19 -7.31
CA ILE A 28 -2.48 15.22 -6.29
C ILE A 28 -2.57 13.80 -6.86
N GLU A 29 -3.69 13.45 -7.50
CA GLU A 29 -3.91 12.13 -8.12
C GLU A 29 -2.88 11.83 -9.22
N ASN A 30 -2.59 12.84 -10.07
CA ASN A 30 -1.57 12.77 -11.12
C ASN A 30 -0.13 12.87 -10.61
N ARG A 31 0.10 12.97 -9.29
CA ARG A 31 1.43 13.11 -8.67
C ARG A 31 2.21 14.36 -9.12
N GLU A 32 1.50 15.43 -9.48
CA GLU A 32 2.07 16.71 -9.94
C GLU A 32 2.40 17.66 -8.79
N VAL A 33 1.86 17.41 -7.59
CA VAL A 33 2.17 18.18 -6.38
C VAL A 33 3.39 17.59 -5.68
N GLN A 34 4.43 18.40 -5.47
CA GLN A 34 5.62 17.97 -4.73
C GLN A 34 5.28 17.60 -3.29
N PRO A 35 5.65 16.40 -2.80
CA PRO A 35 5.45 16.02 -1.41
C PRO A 35 6.21 16.96 -0.46
N PRO A 36 5.64 17.31 0.71
CA PRO A 36 6.31 18.18 1.68
C PRO A 36 7.54 17.52 2.33
N PHE A 37 7.66 16.19 2.23
CA PHE A 37 8.79 15.41 2.73
C PHE A 37 9.23 14.40 1.68
N LYS A 38 10.53 14.40 1.38
CA LYS A 38 11.17 13.40 0.53
C LYS A 38 12.06 12.51 1.40
N PRO A 39 11.73 11.21 1.56
CA PRO A 39 12.55 10.28 2.32
C PRO A 39 13.99 10.22 1.76
N LYS A 40 14.98 10.10 2.65
CA LYS A 40 16.37 9.92 2.24
C LYS A 40 16.57 8.48 1.79
N ILE A 41 17.11 8.31 0.59
CA ILE A 41 17.49 7.02 0.00
C ILE A 41 18.88 7.20 -0.59
N LYS A 42 19.85 6.42 -0.11
CA LYS A 42 21.26 6.53 -0.53
C LYS A 42 21.54 5.76 -1.82
N HIS A 43 20.91 4.60 -1.98
CA HIS A 43 21.09 3.72 -3.14
C HIS A 43 19.94 2.71 -3.26
N ARG A 44 19.90 1.95 -4.36
CA ARG A 44 18.81 0.99 -4.67
C ARG A 44 18.53 -0.06 -3.59
N LYS A 45 19.55 -0.48 -2.83
CA LYS A 45 19.43 -1.47 -1.74
C LYS A 45 19.37 -0.83 -0.34
N ASP A 46 19.05 0.46 -0.25
CA ASP A 46 19.05 1.16 1.04
C ASP A 46 17.87 0.70 1.89
N VAL A 47 18.18 0.18 3.08
CA VAL A 47 17.20 -0.30 4.04
C VAL A 47 17.09 0.60 5.27
N SER A 48 17.67 1.81 5.25
CA SER A 48 17.70 2.69 6.42
C SER A 48 16.34 3.19 6.91
N ASN A 49 15.29 3.05 6.09
CA ASN A 49 13.92 3.42 6.44
C ASN A 49 13.09 2.21 6.95
N PHE A 50 13.71 1.04 7.11
CA PHE A 50 13.12 -0.14 7.74
C PHE A 50 13.71 -0.34 9.14
N ASP A 51 12.94 -0.95 10.05
CA ASP A 51 13.44 -1.30 11.37
C ASP A 51 14.57 -2.35 11.25
N LYS A 52 15.60 -2.18 12.07
CA LYS A 52 16.74 -3.10 12.13
C LYS A 52 16.32 -4.50 12.55
N GLN A 53 15.23 -4.63 13.32
CA GLN A 53 14.68 -5.94 13.68
C GLN A 53 14.45 -6.79 12.41
N PHE A 54 13.80 -6.22 11.39
CA PHE A 54 13.49 -6.96 10.16
C PHE A 54 14.70 -7.09 9.23
N THR A 55 15.52 -6.04 9.11
CA THR A 55 16.70 -6.11 8.21
C THR A 55 17.80 -7.02 8.74
N GLY A 56 17.77 -7.35 10.04
CA GLY A 56 18.68 -8.29 10.68
C GLY A 56 18.18 -9.74 10.66
N GLU A 57 16.92 -9.99 10.30
CA GLU A 57 16.39 -11.34 10.15
C GLU A 57 16.98 -12.03 8.92
N LYS A 58 16.99 -13.36 8.94
CA LYS A 58 17.37 -14.14 7.77
C LYS A 58 16.33 -13.97 6.68
N THR A 59 16.77 -13.81 5.44
CA THR A 59 15.90 -13.74 4.26
C THR A 59 15.46 -15.14 3.82
N ASP A 60 14.97 -15.94 4.76
CA ASP A 60 14.56 -17.32 4.56
C ASP A 60 13.08 -17.50 4.93
N LEU A 61 12.39 -18.38 4.20
CA LEU A 61 11.03 -18.78 4.58
C LEU A 61 11.09 -19.70 5.79
N THR A 62 10.14 -19.52 6.73
CA THR A 62 9.96 -20.47 7.82
C THR A 62 9.67 -21.85 7.25
N PRO A 63 10.37 -22.91 7.68
CA PRO A 63 10.09 -24.27 7.24
C PRO A 63 8.64 -24.65 7.52
N THR A 64 7.98 -25.30 6.56
CA THR A 64 6.58 -25.70 6.70
C THR A 64 6.44 -27.06 7.38
N ASP A 65 5.36 -27.22 8.16
CA ASP A 65 4.96 -28.52 8.71
C ASP A 65 4.15 -29.29 7.66
N LYS A 66 4.66 -30.45 7.25
CA LYS A 66 4.02 -31.31 6.25
C LYS A 66 2.66 -31.83 6.69
N LEU A 67 2.49 -32.14 7.99
CA LEU A 67 1.21 -32.65 8.51
C LEU A 67 0.15 -31.55 8.49
N PHE A 68 0.55 -30.32 8.82
CA PHE A 68 -0.34 -29.16 8.71
C PHE A 68 -0.76 -28.93 7.25
N MET A 69 0.20 -28.92 6.32
CA MET A 69 -0.07 -28.70 4.89
C MET A 69 -1.02 -29.74 4.28
N MET A 70 -0.91 -31.01 4.68
CA MET A 70 -1.77 -32.08 4.18
C MET A 70 -3.24 -31.93 4.61
N ASN A 71 -3.49 -31.23 5.73
CA ASN A 71 -4.83 -31.01 6.27
C ASN A 71 -5.51 -29.74 5.77
N LEU A 72 -4.84 -28.94 4.93
CA LEU A 72 -5.42 -27.75 4.32
C LEU A 72 -6.29 -28.13 3.11
N ASP A 73 -7.53 -27.64 3.08
CA ASP A 73 -8.39 -27.76 1.91
C ASP A 73 -7.87 -26.86 0.78
N GLN A 74 -7.28 -27.48 -0.25
CA GLN A 74 -6.71 -26.74 -1.38
C GLN A 74 -7.78 -26.09 -2.27
N THR A 75 -9.05 -26.50 -2.14
CA THR A 75 -10.14 -25.93 -2.93
C THR A 75 -10.48 -24.50 -2.49
N GLU A 76 -10.19 -24.12 -1.25
CA GLU A 76 -10.35 -22.75 -0.73
C GLU A 76 -9.48 -21.73 -1.47
N PHE A 77 -8.41 -22.17 -2.14
CA PHE A 77 -7.49 -21.31 -2.88
C PHE A 77 -7.74 -21.32 -4.39
N MET A 78 -8.80 -21.96 -4.88
CA MET A 78 -9.15 -21.93 -6.30
C MET A 78 -9.42 -20.49 -6.77
N GLY A 79 -8.81 -20.10 -7.89
CA GLY A 79 -8.91 -18.74 -8.43
C GLY A 79 -7.99 -17.71 -7.78
N PHE A 80 -7.10 -18.12 -6.87
CA PHE A 80 -6.12 -17.21 -6.24
C PHE A 80 -5.07 -16.68 -7.23
N SER A 81 -4.66 -17.49 -8.20
CA SER A 81 -3.63 -17.11 -9.17
C SER A 81 -4.06 -15.91 -10.00
N PHE A 82 -3.30 -14.82 -9.91
CA PHE A 82 -3.55 -13.57 -10.62
C PHE A 82 -2.24 -12.94 -11.10
N LEU A 83 -2.27 -12.37 -12.30
CA LEU A 83 -1.23 -11.50 -12.83
C LEU A 83 -1.89 -10.18 -13.24
N ASN A 84 -1.36 -9.05 -12.78
CA ASN A 84 -1.90 -7.74 -13.14
C ASN A 84 -1.62 -7.44 -14.63
N PRO A 85 -2.66 -7.39 -15.50
CA PRO A 85 -2.47 -7.11 -16.93
C PRO A 85 -2.04 -5.66 -17.21
N GLU A 86 -2.31 -4.75 -16.27
CA GLU A 86 -1.98 -3.32 -16.38
C GLU A 86 -0.61 -2.97 -15.78
N PHE A 87 0.20 -3.97 -15.40
CA PHE A 87 1.50 -3.70 -14.79
C PHE A 87 2.49 -3.15 -15.83
N ILE A 88 2.75 -1.85 -15.77
CA ILE A 88 3.76 -1.18 -16.59
C ILE A 88 5.10 -1.21 -15.86
N GLN A 89 6.07 -1.95 -16.40
CA GLN A 89 7.43 -1.94 -15.88
C GLN A 89 8.15 -0.68 -16.40
N HIS A 90 8.29 0.32 -15.53
CA HIS A 90 9.21 1.44 -15.79
C HIS A 90 10.64 0.91 -15.64
N VAL A 91 11.27 0.56 -16.77
CA VAL A 91 12.70 0.23 -16.86
C VAL A 91 13.52 1.52 -16.88
#